data_AF-A0A436H9P4-F1
#
_entry.id   AF-A0A436H9P4-F1
#
_cell.length_a   1.000
_cell.length_b   1.000
_cell.length_c   1.000
_cell.angle_alpha   90.00
_cell.angle_beta   90.00
_cell.angle_gamma   90.00
#
_symmetry.space_group_name_H-M   'P 1'
#
loop_
_entity.id
_entity.type
_entity.pdbx_description
1 polymer ?
#
loop_
_entity_poly.entity_id
_entity_poly.type
_entity_poly.pdbx_seq_one_letter_code
_entity_poly.pdbx_strand_id
1 'polypeptide(L)'
;MLRYILTAVLALSPAPAFANDSVAELGTGGLILSRSDAVAMQSEDLFISPEKVTVDYVFHNNTDRDVEAIVAFPMPEISGNPEEIPAIPENQSDNFLGFEV
;
A
#
# COMPACT_ATOMS: atom_id res chain seq x y z
N MET A 1 -22.87 19.39 30.95
CA MET A 1 -22.08 20.29 30.10
C MET A 1 -20.84 19.59 29.52
N LEU A 2 -19.95 19.04 30.36
CA LEU A 2 -18.73 18.34 29.90
C LEU A 2 -19.00 17.19 28.92
N ARG A 3 -20.07 16.42 29.14
CA ARG A 3 -20.45 15.31 28.25
C ARG A 3 -20.80 15.77 26.83
N TYR A 4 -21.52 16.89 26.69
CA TYR A 4 -21.87 17.47 25.39
C TYR A 4 -20.66 18.05 24.67
N ILE A 5 -19.70 18.62 25.42
CA ILE A 5 -18.43 19.11 24.87
C ILE A 5 -17.60 17.94 24.33
N LEU A 6 -17.51 16.83 25.06
CA LEU A 6 -16.77 15.65 24.63
C LEU A 6 -17.37 15.02 23.35
N THR A 7 -18.70 14.95 23.26
CA THR A 7 -19.38 14.45 22.06
C THR A 7 -19.19 15.38 20.86
N ALA A 8 -19.18 16.70 21.07
CA ALA A 8 -18.93 17.68 20.01
C ALA A 8 -17.49 17.62 19.48
N VAL A 9 -16.49 17.40 20.35
CA VAL A 9 -15.08 17.27 19.93
C VAL A 9 -14.86 16.00 19.11
N LEU A 10 -15.49 14.88 19.49
CA LEU A 10 -15.38 13.62 18.76
C LEU A 10 -16.03 13.69 17.37
N ALA A 11 -17.12 14.47 17.22
CA ALA A 11 -17.80 14.68 15.94
C ALA A 11 -17.01 15.56 14.95
N LEU A 12 -16.01 16.32 15.41
CA LEU A 12 -15.20 17.23 14.58
C LEU A 12 -13.88 16.61 14.08
N SER A 13 -13.65 15.32 14.33
CA SER A 13 -12.37 14.67 14.03
C SER A 13 -12.37 13.65 12.87
N PRO A 14 -13.07 13.84 11.73
CA PRO A 14 -12.69 13.08 10.54
C PRO A 14 -11.38 13.68 10.00
N ALA A 15 -10.25 13.11 10.41
CA ALA A 15 -9.00 13.35 9.68
C ALA A 15 -9.19 12.83 8.24
N PRO A 16 -8.76 13.57 7.20
CA PRO A 16 -8.79 13.06 5.85
C PRO A 16 -7.93 11.80 5.79
N ALA A 17 -8.53 10.68 5.42
CA ALA A 17 -7.79 9.50 5.02
C ALA A 17 -7.18 9.81 3.64
N PHE A 18 -5.86 9.98 3.60
CA PHE A 18 -5.16 10.10 2.32
C PHE A 18 -5.03 8.72 1.72
N ALA A 19 -5.57 8.54 0.51
CA ALA A 19 -5.34 7.33 -0.27
C ALA A 19 -3.88 7.24 -0.69
N ASN A 20 -3.34 6.04 -0.71
CA ASN A 20 -2.05 5.64 -1.28
C ASN A 20 -2.09 5.58 -2.82
N ASP A 21 -2.75 6.55 -3.46
CA ASP A 21 -2.94 6.62 -4.92
C ASP A 21 -1.68 7.13 -5.62
N SER A 22 -0.65 6.29 -5.59
CA SER A 22 0.61 6.46 -6.28
C SER A 22 0.86 5.27 -7.21
N VAL A 23 1.53 5.53 -8.33
CA VAL A 23 2.04 4.50 -9.24
C VAL A 23 3.53 4.31 -9.00
N ALA A 24 4.02 3.09 -9.18
CA ALA A 24 5.46 2.83 -9.10
C ALA A 24 6.14 3.08 -10.44
N GLU A 25 7.36 3.60 -10.39
CA GLU A 25 8.26 3.76 -11.52
C GLU A 25 9.64 3.20 -11.15
N LEU A 26 10.31 2.55 -12.10
CA LEU A 26 11.68 2.05 -11.94
C LEU A 26 12.67 3.04 -12.55
N GLY A 27 13.35 3.80 -11.68
CA GLY A 27 14.42 4.73 -12.08
C GLY A 27 15.81 4.14 -11.87
N THR A 28 16.85 4.93 -12.17
CA THR A 28 18.26 4.54 -11.95
C THR A 28 18.62 4.34 -10.48
N GLY A 29 17.82 4.86 -9.55
CA GLY A 29 17.96 4.69 -8.10
C GLY A 29 17.02 3.65 -7.47
N GLY A 30 16.28 2.89 -8.29
CA GLY A 30 15.29 1.93 -7.81
C GLY A 30 13.86 2.45 -7.92
N LEU A 31 13.00 1.98 -7.01
CA LEU A 31 11.56 2.27 -7.04
C LEU A 31 11.27 3.71 -6.61
N ILE A 32 10.51 4.43 -7.43
CA ILE A 32 10.03 5.78 -7.19
C ILE A 32 8.50 5.73 -7.19
N LEU A 33 7.88 6.29 -6.15
CA LEU A 33 6.43 6.50 -6.14
C LEU A 33 6.13 7.83 -6.83
N SER A 34 5.31 7.77 -7.88
CA SER A 34 4.91 8.91 -8.70
C SER A 34 3.39 9.06 -8.69
N ARG A 35 2.90 10.23 -9.10
CA ARG A 35 1.47 10.51 -9.25
C ARG A 35 1.12 10.48 -10.73
N SER A 36 0.02 9.83 -11.07
CA SER A 36 -0.52 9.79 -12.44
C SER A 36 -1.97 10.25 -12.42
N ASP A 37 -2.34 11.18 -13.30
CA ASP A 37 -3.75 11.55 -13.51
C ASP A 37 -4.44 10.64 -14.53
N ALA A 38 -3.69 9.76 -15.21
CA ALA A 38 -4.21 8.87 -16.24
C ALA A 38 -4.97 7.66 -15.66
N VAL A 39 -4.57 7.18 -14.48
CA VAL A 39 -5.25 6.09 -13.76
C VAL A 39 -5.53 6.58 -12.35
N ALA A 40 -6.77 6.43 -11.90
CA ALA A 40 -7.19 6.81 -10.55
C ALA A 40 -7.61 5.56 -9.75
N MET A 41 -7.10 5.42 -8.54
CA MET A 41 -7.61 4.43 -7.58
C MET A 41 -8.96 4.89 -7.03
N GLN A 42 -10.02 4.13 -7.31
CA GLN A 42 -11.38 4.44 -6.87
C GLN A 42 -11.68 3.88 -5.47
N SER A 43 -11.19 2.67 -5.19
CA SER A 43 -11.33 2.03 -3.88
C SER A 43 -10.18 1.06 -3.61
N GLU A 44 -9.86 0.93 -2.32
CA GLU A 44 -9.00 -0.10 -1.75
C GLU A 44 -9.76 -0.73 -0.57
N ASP A 45 -9.90 -2.04 -0.59
CA ASP A 45 -10.37 -2.83 0.55
C ASP A 45 -9.19 -3.68 1.06
N LEU A 46 -8.51 -3.18 2.11
CA LEU A 46 -7.38 -3.84 2.74
C LEU A 46 -7.83 -4.64 3.98
N PHE A 47 -7.56 -5.94 3.96
CA PHE A 47 -7.75 -6.82 5.11
C PHE A 47 -6.41 -7.42 5.56
N ILE A 48 -6.14 -7.31 6.86
CA ILE A 48 -4.90 -7.79 7.49
C ILE A 48 -5.26 -8.71 8.66
N SER A 49 -4.66 -9.89 8.67
CA SER A 49 -4.69 -10.87 9.76
C SER A 49 -3.30 -11.46 9.98
N PRO A 50 -3.04 -12.12 11.13
CA PRO A 50 -1.75 -12.79 11.36
C PRO A 50 -1.41 -13.84 10.30
N GLU A 51 -2.41 -14.47 9.69
CA GLU A 51 -2.22 -15.55 8.72
C GLU A 51 -2.32 -15.08 7.26
N LYS A 52 -2.98 -13.95 6.98
CA LYS A 52 -3.27 -13.50 5.61
C LYS A 52 -3.45 -11.99 5.48
N VAL A 53 -2.89 -11.45 4.41
CA VAL A 53 -3.20 -10.10 3.90
C VAL A 53 -3.94 -10.25 2.56
N THR A 54 -5.04 -9.53 2.38
CA THR A 54 -5.75 -9.42 1.10
C THR A 54 -6.00 -7.96 0.77
N VAL A 55 -5.85 -7.62 -0.51
CA VAL A 55 -6.08 -6.26 -0.99
C VAL A 55 -6.88 -6.32 -2.27
N ASP A 56 -8.05 -5.68 -2.26
CA ASP A 56 -8.92 -5.57 -3.43
C ASP A 56 -8.89 -4.11 -3.93
N TYR A 57 -8.40 -3.92 -5.15
CA TYR A 57 -8.28 -2.61 -5.77
C TYR A 57 -9.27 -2.42 -6.92
N VAL A 58 -9.85 -1.23 -7.03
CA VAL A 58 -10.58 -0.78 -8.21
C VAL A 58 -9.88 0.42 -8.82
N PHE A 59 -9.37 0.27 -10.04
CA PHE A 59 -8.72 1.34 -10.80
C PHE A 59 -9.61 1.80 -11.96
N HIS A 60 -9.57 3.10 -12.26
CA HIS A 60 -10.22 3.69 -13.42
C HIS A 60 -9.19 4.36 -14.33
N ASN A 61 -9.15 3.95 -15.61
CA ASN A 61 -8.39 4.65 -16.64
C ASN A 61 -9.19 5.87 -17.12
N ASN A 62 -8.68 7.08 -16.84
CA ASN A 62 -9.28 8.36 -17.18
C ASN A 62 -9.04 8.78 -18.64
N THR A 63 -8.36 7.95 -19.44
CA THR A 63 -7.94 8.27 -20.80
C THR A 63 -8.69 7.43 -21.84
N ASP A 64 -8.51 7.78 -23.11
CA ASP A 64 -9.07 7.07 -24.27
C ASP A 64 -8.08 6.05 -24.89
N ARG A 65 -6.98 5.79 -24.19
CA ARG A 65 -5.91 4.89 -24.65
C ARG A 65 -5.50 3.92 -23.55
N ASP A 66 -4.82 2.85 -23.94
CA ASP A 66 -4.26 1.90 -22.98
C ASP A 66 -3.19 2.58 -22.12
N VAL A 67 -3.19 2.26 -20.82
CA VAL A 67 -2.21 2.75 -19.84
C VAL A 67 -1.59 1.54 -19.14
N GLU A 68 -0.27 1.45 -19.21
CA GLU A 68 0.52 0.49 -18.46
C GLU A 68 1.05 1.15 -17.19
N ALA A 69 0.88 0.51 -16.05
CA ALA A 69 1.31 1.03 -14.75
C ALA A 69 1.85 -0.10 -13.88
N ILE A 70 2.87 0.19 -13.06
CA ILE A 70 3.43 -0.75 -12.11
C ILE A 70 2.73 -0.56 -10.76
N VAL A 71 2.22 -1.65 -10.21
CA VAL A 71 1.69 -1.71 -8.84
C VAL A 71 2.79 -2.22 -7.92
N ALA A 72 3.03 -1.51 -6.82
CA ALA A 72 4.03 -1.89 -5.83
C ALA A 72 3.39 -2.07 -4.46
N PHE A 73 3.70 -3.20 -3.82
CA PHE A 73 3.27 -3.50 -2.46
C PHE A 73 4.46 -3.28 -1.49
N PRO A 74 4.32 -2.42 -0.47
CA PRO A 74 5.40 -2.16 0.48
C PRO A 74 5.62 -3.40 1.36
N MET A 75 6.88 -3.85 1.43
CA MET A 75 7.29 -4.86 2.39
C MET A 75 7.66 -4.19 3.72
N PRO A 76 7.42 -4.85 4.87
CA PRO A 76 7.91 -4.37 6.15
C PRO A 76 9.44 -4.29 6.12
N GLU A 77 10.00 -3.36 6.90
CA GLU A 77 11.44 -3.27 7.06
C GLU A 77 11.98 -4.59 7.64
N ILE A 78 12.88 -5.24 6.91
CA ILE A 78 13.58 -6.42 7.40
C ILE A 78 14.87 -5.92 8.07
N SER A 79 14.86 -5.77 9.39
CA SER A 79 16.06 -5.44 10.14
C SER A 79 17.02 -6.64 10.17
N GLY A 80 18.24 -6.45 9.69
CA GLY A 80 19.30 -7.45 9.85
C GLY A 80 19.85 -7.40 11.27
N ASN A 81 19.67 -8.47 12.04
CA ASN A 81 20.32 -8.68 13.32
C ASN A 81 21.35 -9.81 13.15
N PRO A 82 22.64 -9.63 13.48
CA PRO A 82 23.67 -10.66 13.31
C PRO A 82 23.37 -11.99 14.03
N GLU A 83 22.51 -11.96 15.05
CA GLU A 83 22.07 -13.13 15.80
C GLU A 83 20.75 -13.73 15.29
N GLU A 84 20.07 -13.05 14.36
CA GLU A 84 18.80 -13.49 13.75
C GLU A 84 19.00 -13.74 12.26
N ILE A 85 18.76 -14.98 11.85
CA ILE A 85 18.54 -15.27 10.43
C ILE A 85 17.07 -14.93 10.16
N PRO A 86 16.76 -13.86 9.40
CA PRO A 86 15.38 -13.56 9.07
C PRO A 86 14.78 -14.79 8.36
N ALA A 87 13.56 -15.15 8.74
CA ALA A 87 12.84 -16.29 8.19
C ALA A 87 12.37 -15.97 6.77
N ILE A 88 13.32 -15.90 5.83
CA ILE A 88 13.06 -15.74 4.41
C ILE A 88 12.77 -17.13 3.82
N PRO A 89 11.56 -17.38 3.30
CA PRO A 89 11.18 -18.69 2.77
C PRO A 89 12.12 -19.22 1.69
N GLU A 90 12.53 -18.36 0.75
CA GLU A 90 13.36 -18.75 -0.40
C GLU A 90 14.48 -17.74 -0.68
N ASN A 91 15.53 -17.73 0.15
CA ASN A 91 16.62 -16.75 0.10
C ASN A 91 17.48 -16.71 -1.20
N GLN A 92 17.17 -17.51 -2.22
CA GLN A 92 17.88 -17.59 -3.50
C GLN A 92 16.98 -17.37 -4.72
N SER A 93 15.67 -17.13 -4.54
CA SER A 93 14.75 -16.87 -5.64
C SER A 93 14.44 -15.37 -5.78
N ASP A 94 14.07 -14.94 -6.99
CA ASP A 94 13.58 -13.56 -7.21
C ASP A 94 12.29 -13.32 -6.43
N ASN A 95 11.48 -14.37 -6.22
CA ASN A 95 10.31 -14.39 -5.36
C ASN A 95 10.63 -14.97 -3.98
N PHE A 96 11.63 -14.39 -3.31
CA PHE A 96 12.15 -14.91 -2.04
C PHE A 96 11.13 -14.99 -0.89
N LEU A 97 9.97 -14.36 -1.05
CA LEU A 97 8.85 -14.31 -0.11
C LEU A 97 7.68 -15.22 -0.49
N GLY A 98 7.72 -15.88 -1.67
CA GLY A 98 6.63 -16.71 -2.15
C GLY A 98 5.33 -15.94 -2.40
N PHE A 99 5.43 -14.71 -2.92
CA PHE A 99 4.26 -13.91 -3.28
C PHE A 99 3.44 -14.58 -4.38
N GLU A 100 2.13 -14.68 -4.20
CA GLU A 100 1.17 -15.25 -5.14
C GLU A 100 0.07 -14.20 -5.44
N VAL A 101 -0.35 -14.11 -6.70
CA VAL A 101 -1.39 -13.20 -7.21
C VAL A 101 -2.56 -13.94 -7.83
#